data_AF-A0A834HTX2-F1
#
_entry.id   AF-A0A834HTX2-F1
#
_cell.length_a   1.000
_cell.length_b   1.000
_cell.length_c   1.000
_cell.angle_alpha   90.00
_cell.angle_beta   90.00
_cell.angle_gamma   90.00
#
_symmetry.space_group_name_H-M   'P 1'
#
loop_
_entity.id
_entity.type
_entity.pdbx_description
1 polymer ?
#
loop_
_entity_poly.entity_id
_entity_poly.type
_entity_poly.pdbx_seq_one_letter_code
_entity_poly.pdbx_strand_id
1 'polypeptide(L)'
;RNGYSCVPVALAEGLDIKLNAAVRKVEYNNQGVEVTVYNPRNPQNTNTYHADVVLCTLPLGVLKLSATPSSGQLNTVQFSPPLPDW
;
A
#
# COMPACT_ATOMS: atom_id res chain seq x y z
N ARG A 1 18.68 27.13 4.82
CA ARG A 1 18.86 25.65 4.89
C ARG A 1 17.90 25.05 3.89
N ASN A 2 18.38 24.21 2.98
CA ASN A 2 17.55 23.53 1.97
C ASN A 2 16.70 22.46 2.69
N GLY A 3 15.40 22.36 2.38
CA GLY A 3 14.50 21.43 3.08
C GLY A 3 14.91 19.96 2.94
N TYR A 4 14.50 19.12 3.88
CA TYR A 4 14.84 17.69 3.90
C TYR A 4 14.28 16.89 2.70
N SER A 5 13.42 17.48 1.87
CA SER A 5 12.86 16.84 0.67
C SER A 5 13.90 16.51 -0.39
N CYS A 6 15.08 17.15 -0.38
CA CYS A 6 16.14 16.83 -1.33
C CYS A 6 16.62 15.37 -1.22
N VAL A 7 16.51 14.77 -0.03
CA VAL A 7 16.96 13.40 0.23
C VAL A 7 16.05 12.36 -0.47
N PRO A 8 14.73 12.29 -0.20
CA PRO A 8 13.87 11.31 -0.88
C PRO A 8 13.76 11.56 -2.40
N VAL A 9 13.92 12.82 -2.86
CA VAL A 9 13.97 13.13 -4.29
C VAL A 9 15.19 12.49 -4.95
N ALA A 10 16.37 12.62 -4.35
CA ALA A 10 17.58 11.99 -4.88
C ALA A 10 17.50 10.46 -4.84
N LEU A 11 16.92 9.88 -3.78
CA LEU A 11 16.76 8.42 -3.65
C LEU A 11 15.73 7.83 -4.64
N ALA A 12 14.81 8.64 -5.15
CA ALA A 12 13.79 8.21 -6.11
C ALA A 12 14.32 8.12 -7.56
N GLU A 13 15.53 8.64 -7.83
CA GLU A 13 16.09 8.66 -9.17
C GLU A 13 16.32 7.24 -9.71
N GLY A 14 15.81 6.97 -10.91
CA GLY A 14 15.91 5.65 -11.55
C GLY A 14 14.93 4.59 -11.04
N LEU A 15 14.06 4.91 -10.08
CA LEU A 15 13.05 3.98 -9.57
C LEU A 15 11.70 4.14 -10.28
N ASP A 16 10.99 3.03 -10.47
CA ASP A 16 9.61 3.06 -10.96
C ASP A 16 8.63 3.33 -9.81
N ILE A 17 8.24 4.60 -9.64
CA ILE A 17 7.36 5.04 -8.55
C ILE A 17 5.98 5.42 -9.09
N LYS A 18 4.95 4.72 -8.63
CA LYS A 18 3.56 5.00 -8.98
C LYS A 18 2.94 5.97 -7.98
N LEU A 19 2.95 7.26 -8.31
CA LEU A 19 2.23 8.28 -7.53
C LEU A 19 0.72 8.24 -7.80
N ASN A 20 -0.09 8.72 -6.85
CA ASN A 20 -1.55 8.64 -6.91
C ASN A 20 -2.08 7.19 -7.05
N ALA A 21 -1.37 6.22 -6.48
CA ALA A 21 -1.80 4.83 -6.40
C ALA A 21 -1.97 4.45 -4.91
N ALA A 22 -3.18 4.63 -4.39
CA ALA A 22 -3.49 4.22 -3.01
C ALA A 22 -3.78 2.72 -2.98
N VAL A 23 -3.06 1.99 -2.13
CA VAL A 23 -3.30 0.57 -1.92
C VAL A 23 -4.64 0.38 -1.20
N ARG A 24 -5.46 -0.56 -1.68
CA ARG A 24 -6.75 -0.94 -1.10
C ARG A 24 -6.71 -2.34 -0.52
N LYS A 25 -6.05 -3.27 -1.22
CA LYS A 25 -5.99 -4.68 -0.81
C LYS A 25 -4.62 -5.27 -1.16
N VAL A 26 -4.10 -6.06 -0.24
CA VAL A 26 -2.88 -6.87 -0.41
C VAL A 26 -3.27 -8.32 -0.22
N GLU A 27 -3.21 -9.10 -1.29
CA GLU A 27 -3.46 -10.53 -1.29
C GLU A 27 -2.11 -11.24 -1.37
N TYR A 28 -1.89 -12.24 -0.54
CA TYR A 28 -0.62 -12.97 -0.50
C TYR A 28 -0.86 -14.44 -0.21
N ASN A 29 -0.16 -15.30 -0.94
CA ASN A 29 -0.24 -16.75 -0.80
C ASN A 29 1.06 -17.40 -1.27
N ASN A 30 1.09 -18.73 -1.32
CA ASN A 30 2.29 -19.51 -1.68
C ASN A 30 2.73 -19.36 -3.15
N GLN A 31 1.96 -18.65 -3.99
CA GLN A 31 2.24 -18.38 -5.41
C GLN A 31 2.64 -16.93 -5.68
N GLY A 32 2.67 -16.06 -4.66
CA GLY A 32 3.04 -14.66 -4.80
C GLY A 32 2.03 -13.71 -4.17
N VAL A 33 2.01 -12.46 -4.66
CA VAL A 33 1.20 -11.37 -4.13
C VAL A 33 0.44 -10.62 -5.22
N GLU A 34 -0.76 -10.15 -4.88
CA GLU A 34 -1.56 -9.25 -5.70
C GLU A 34 -1.90 -7.98 -4.89
N VAL A 35 -1.58 -6.81 -5.45
CA VAL A 35 -1.81 -5.53 -4.79
C VAL A 35 -2.83 -4.74 -5.61
N THR A 36 -4.05 -4.63 -5.08
CA THR A 36 -5.09 -3.77 -5.66
C THR A 36 -4.86 -2.33 -5.20
N VAL A 37 -4.75 -1.43 -6.17
CA VAL A 37 -4.64 0.02 -5.94
C VAL A 37 -5.80 0.76 -6.63
N TYR A 38 -6.06 1.98 -6.19
CA TYR A 38 -6.95 2.91 -6.87
C TYR A 38 -6.32 4.30 -6.96
N ASN A 39 -6.80 5.12 -7.90
CA ASN A 39 -6.44 6.52 -7.94
C ASN A 39 -7.31 7.32 -6.94
N PRO A 40 -6.75 7.99 -5.91
CA PRO A 40 -7.55 8.79 -4.97
C PRO A 40 -8.38 9.89 -5.62
N ARG A 41 -8.00 10.36 -6.82
CA ARG A 41 -8.74 11.35 -7.60
C ARG A 41 -9.89 10.74 -8.40
N ASN A 42 -9.87 9.44 -8.64
CA ASN A 42 -10.94 8.69 -9.28
C ASN A 42 -11.02 7.27 -8.68
N PRO A 43 -11.68 7.09 -7.53
CA PRO A 43 -11.64 5.83 -6.78
C PRO A 43 -12.30 4.63 -7.46
N GLN A 44 -13.08 4.86 -8.51
CA GLN A 44 -13.67 3.79 -9.32
C GLN A 44 -12.65 3.15 -10.27
N ASN A 45 -11.54 3.84 -10.55
CA ASN A 45 -10.48 3.32 -11.38
C ASN A 45 -9.47 2.55 -10.52
N THR A 46 -9.46 1.22 -10.67
CA THR A 46 -8.61 0.30 -9.93
C THR A 46 -7.63 -0.41 -10.86
N ASN A 47 -6.42 -0.64 -10.37
CA ASN A 47 -5.41 -1.48 -11.03
C ASN A 47 -4.93 -2.56 -10.05
N THR A 48 -4.42 -3.66 -10.58
CA THR A 48 -3.81 -4.75 -9.80
C THR A 48 -2.37 -4.94 -10.26
N TYR A 49 -1.45 -4.99 -9.31
CA TYR A 49 -0.06 -5.39 -9.55
C TYR A 49 0.17 -6.80 -9.03
N HIS A 50 0.85 -7.62 -9.84
CA HIS A 50 1.29 -8.97 -9.46
C HIS A 50 2.80 -8.97 -9.22
N ALA A 51 3.25 -9.66 -8.18
CA ALA A 51 4.66 -9.83 -7.86
C ALA A 51 4.89 -11.11 -7.04
N ASP A 52 6.16 -11.48 -6.86
CA ASP A 52 6.52 -12.62 -5.99
C ASP A 52 6.46 -12.25 -4.50
N VAL A 53 6.78 -10.99 -4.16
CA VAL A 53 6.90 -10.51 -2.77
C VAL A 53 6.38 -9.07 -2.65
N VAL A 54 5.83 -8.72 -1.48
CA VAL A 54 5.45 -7.34 -1.12
C VAL A 54 6.29 -6.85 0.07
N LEU A 55 6.83 -5.63 -0.03
CA LEU A 55 7.42 -4.90 1.10
C LEU A 55 6.43 -3.84 1.59
N CYS A 56 5.87 -4.03 2.78
CA CYS A 56 4.94 -3.09 3.38
C CYS A 56 5.68 -2.02 4.19
N THR A 57 5.61 -0.76 3.75
CA THR A 57 6.15 0.41 4.49
C THR A 57 5.03 1.35 4.93
N LEU A 58 3.81 0.83 5.11
CA LEU A 58 2.69 1.64 5.59
C LEU A 58 3.01 2.16 7.00
N PRO A 59 2.72 3.44 7.30
CA PRO A 59 2.89 3.96 8.64
C PRO A 59 2.08 3.15 9.66
N LEU A 60 2.60 3.02 10.89
CA LEU A 60 1.94 2.27 11.96
C LEU A 60 0.49 2.71 12.21
N GLY A 61 0.18 4.00 12.07
CA GLY A 61 -1.18 4.52 12.20
C GLY A 61 -2.15 3.93 11.17
N VAL A 62 -1.68 3.64 9.96
CA VAL A 62 -2.47 2.97 8.91
C VAL A 62 -2.62 1.49 9.25
N LEU A 63 -1.53 0.82 9.66
CA LEU A 63 -1.56 -0.60 10.01
C LEU A 63 -2.51 -0.91 11.18
N LYS A 64 -2.62 -0.01 12.17
CA LYS A 64 -3.61 -0.13 13.25
C LYS A 64 -5.05 -0.17 12.75
N LEU A 65 -5.36 0.53 11.66
CA LEU A 65 -6.69 0.50 11.03
C LEU A 65 -6.88 -0.74 10.15
N SER A 66 -5.80 -1.28 9.59
CA SER A 66 -5.81 -2.50 8.78
C SER A 66 -5.96 -3.78 9.60
N ALA A 67 -5.44 -3.78 10.84
CA ALA A 67 -5.46 -4.92 11.73
C ALA A 67 -6.80 -5.09 12.47
N THR A 68 -7.69 -4.10 12.45
CA THR A 68 -9.00 -4.22 13.11
C THR A 68 -9.99 -4.95 12.20
N PRO A 69 -10.41 -6.18 12.56
CA PRO A 69 -11.49 -6.83 11.84
C PRO A 69 -12.75 -5.99 12.04
N SER A 70 -13.45 -5.62 10.97
CA SER A 70 -14.72 -4.87 11.00
C SER A 70 -14.66 -3.36 11.29
N SER A 71 -13.67 -2.63 10.79
CA SER A 71 -13.92 -1.19 10.59
C SER A 71 -14.63 -0.99 9.25
N GLY A 72 -15.89 -0.56 9.27
CA GLY A 72 -16.53 0.10 8.12
C GLY A 72 -15.85 1.43 7.75
N GLN A 73 -14.58 1.61 8.12
CA GLN A 73 -13.78 2.76 7.81
C GLN A 73 -13.37 2.71 6.34
N LEU A 74 -13.79 3.75 5.65
CA LEU A 74 -13.34 4.03 4.29
C LEU A 74 -11.82 4.27 4.30
N ASN A 75 -11.14 3.77 3.28
CA ASN A 75 -9.71 3.98 3.02
C ASN A 75 -8.73 3.27 3.97
N THR A 76 -9.08 2.07 4.45
CA THR A 76 -8.10 1.17 5.09
C THR A 76 -7.52 0.18 4.08
N VAL A 77 -6.29 -0.29 4.30
CA VAL A 77 -5.69 -1.37 3.51
C VAL A 77 -6.15 -2.71 4.07
N GLN A 78 -6.77 -3.54 3.25
CA GLN A 78 -7.15 -4.90 3.64
C GLN A 78 -6.04 -5.90 3.30
N PHE A 79 -5.68 -6.76 4.26
CA PHE A 79 -4.79 -7.89 4.03
C PHE A 79 -5.61 -9.18 3.85
N SER A 80 -5.26 -10.00 2.86
CA SER A 80 -5.91 -11.28 2.58
C SER A 80 -4.85 -12.38 2.32
N PRO A 81 -4.73 -13.40 3.19
CA PRO A 81 -5.45 -13.57 4.45
C PRO A 81 -5.19 -12.41 5.44
N PRO A 82 -6.02 -12.24 6.49
CA PRO A 82 -5.76 -11.25 7.53
C PRO A 82 -4.36 -11.39 8.11
N LEU A 83 -3.78 -10.29 8.57
CA LEU A 83 -2.51 -10.34 9.31
C LEU A 83 -2.70 -11.24 10.56
N PRO A 84 -1.65 -11.98 10.96
CA PRO A 84 -1.71 -12.79 12.16
C PRO A 84 -1.89 -11.92 13.42
N ASP A 85 -2.28 -12.56 14.52
CA ASP A 85 -2.52 -11.88 15.80
C ASP A 85 -1.24 -11.40 16.52
N TRP A 86 -0.08 -11.92 16.12
CA TRP A 86 1.24 -11.58 16.67
C TRP A 86 1.92 -10.46 15.87
#